data_AF-A0A1D2VFE3-F1
#
_entry.id   AF-A0A1D2VFE3-F1
#
_cell.length_a   1.000
_cell.length_b   1.000
_cell.length_c   1.000
_cell.angle_alpha   90.00
_cell.angle_beta   90.00
_cell.angle_gamma   90.00
#
_symmetry.space_group_name_H-M   'P 1'
#
loop_
_entity.id
_entity.type
_entity.pdbx_description
1 polymer ?
#
loop_
_entity_poly.entity_id
_entity_poly.type
_entity_poly.pdbx_seq_one_letter_code
_entity_poly.pdbx_strand_id
1 'polypeptide(L)'
;LDTNEMFETLKSSGLTSDQSDIILNLIKSQIISNWKKKVDEFVPKTDLENEHYLFEAARAELRVEINSSRDSHLHELINGLNFLQRDSNLVHNELNQHYIKSKNKVVILVNNYKNENSLLQKEIKNLILDLATKINSKLISEFKFNAESLRWAFTRRGIFSILLVAVS
;
A
#
# COMPACT_ATOMS: atom_id res chain seq x y z
N LEU A 1 -71.69 3.23 43.84
CA LEU A 1 -72.43 2.41 44.82
C LEU A 1 -73.16 3.40 45.71
N ASP A 2 -74.47 3.53 45.54
CA ASP A 2 -75.24 4.51 46.28
C ASP A 2 -75.46 4.00 47.71
N THR A 3 -74.67 4.54 48.63
CA THR A 3 -74.66 4.17 50.05
C THR A 3 -76.03 4.45 50.70
N ASN A 4 -76.75 5.46 50.22
CA ASN A 4 -78.05 5.84 50.75
C ASN A 4 -79.15 4.87 50.30
N GLU A 5 -79.16 4.51 49.02
CA GLU A 5 -80.13 3.54 48.49
C GLU A 5 -80.00 2.17 49.18
N MET A 6 -78.78 1.72 49.43
CA MET A 6 -78.52 0.45 50.12
C MET A 6 -78.89 0.54 51.61
N PHE A 7 -78.66 1.68 52.26
CA PHE A 7 -79.05 1.90 53.65
C PHE A 7 -80.57 1.89 53.83
N GLU A 8 -81.31 2.55 52.94
CA GLU A 8 -82.77 2.54 52.94
C GLU A 8 -83.32 1.15 52.62
N THR A 9 -82.66 0.40 51.73
CA THR A 9 -83.02 -1.00 51.45
C THR A 9 -82.83 -1.89 52.69
N LEU A 10 -81.73 -1.73 53.42
CA LEU A 10 -81.47 -2.46 54.68
C LEU A 10 -82.50 -2.09 55.75
N LYS A 11 -82.85 -0.82 55.89
CA LYS A 11 -83.94 -0.39 56.79
C LYS A 11 -85.29 -0.98 56.40
N SER A 12 -85.63 -0.97 55.11
CA SER A 12 -86.88 -1.55 54.59
C SER A 12 -87.01 -3.06 54.84
N SER A 13 -85.87 -3.75 55.05
CA SER A 13 -85.81 -5.17 55.39
C SER A 13 -86.02 -5.48 56.89
N GLY A 14 -86.30 -4.46 57.71
CA GLY A 14 -86.61 -4.61 59.13
C GLY A 14 -85.43 -4.44 60.10
N LEU A 15 -84.27 -4.00 59.60
CA LEU A 15 -83.08 -3.72 60.41
C LEU A 15 -83.17 -2.32 61.03
N THR A 16 -82.63 -2.17 62.24
CA THR A 16 -82.52 -0.84 62.86
C THR A 16 -81.52 0.03 62.10
N SER A 17 -81.59 1.35 62.29
CA SER A 17 -80.67 2.31 61.67
C SER A 17 -79.21 1.97 61.98
N ASP A 18 -78.92 1.58 63.23
CA ASP A 18 -77.57 1.24 63.67
C ASP A 18 -77.08 -0.08 63.08
N GLN A 19 -77.95 -1.09 62.99
CA GLN A 19 -77.63 -2.37 62.35
C GLN A 19 -77.37 -2.20 60.84
N SER A 20 -78.18 -1.36 60.18
CA SER A 20 -78.03 -1.06 58.76
C SER A 20 -76.71 -0.33 58.48
N ASP A 21 -76.30 0.59 59.35
CA ASP A 21 -75.01 1.30 59.22
C ASP A 21 -73.82 0.36 59.43
N ILE A 22 -73.88 -0.53 60.43
CA ILE A 22 -72.84 -1.54 60.68
C ILE A 22 -72.70 -2.49 59.48
N ILE A 23 -73.82 -3.00 58.95
CA ILE A 23 -73.82 -3.92 57.81
C ILE A 23 -73.34 -3.21 56.54
N LEU A 24 -73.75 -1.96 56.31
CA LEU A 24 -73.29 -1.17 55.17
C LEU A 24 -71.79 -0.92 55.22
N ASN A 25 -71.25 -0.61 56.41
CA ASN A 25 -69.81 -0.45 56.62
C ASN A 25 -69.04 -1.76 56.43
N LEU A 26 -69.61 -2.89 56.85
CA LEU A 26 -69.05 -4.24 56.59
C LEU A 26 -69.03 -4.56 55.10
N ILE A 27 -70.14 -4.35 54.39
CA ILE A 27 -70.23 -4.56 52.94
C ILE A 27 -69.24 -3.67 52.20
N LYS A 28 -69.16 -2.38 52.58
CA LYS A 28 -68.20 -1.43 52.01
C LYS A 28 -66.74 -1.89 52.24
N SER A 29 -66.42 -2.31 53.46
CA SER A 29 -65.11 -2.87 53.80
C SER A 29 -64.77 -4.11 52.99
N GLN A 30 -65.72 -5.04 52.85
CA GLN A 30 -65.55 -6.28 52.08
C GLN A 30 -65.30 -5.98 50.60
N ILE A 31 -66.04 -5.03 50.02
CA ILE A 31 -65.88 -4.62 48.62
C ILE A 31 -64.52 -3.97 48.41
N ILE A 32 -64.11 -3.06 49.29
CA ILE A 32 -62.79 -2.40 49.20
C ILE A 32 -61.67 -3.43 49.32
N SER A 33 -61.78 -4.38 50.24
CA SER A 33 -60.81 -5.46 50.43
C SER A 33 -60.70 -6.36 49.19
N ASN A 34 -61.85 -6.81 48.65
CA ASN A 34 -61.88 -7.64 47.45
C ASN A 34 -61.39 -6.89 46.22
N TRP A 35 -61.71 -5.60 46.10
CA TRP A 35 -61.24 -4.76 45.01
C TRP A 35 -59.73 -4.57 45.08
N LYS A 36 -59.18 -4.28 46.26
CA LYS A 36 -57.73 -4.18 46.46
C LYS A 36 -57.01 -5.48 46.10
N LYS A 37 -57.55 -6.62 46.54
CA LYS A 37 -57.03 -7.94 46.20
C LYS A 37 -57.07 -8.20 44.69
N LYS A 38 -58.15 -7.82 44.01
CA LYS A 38 -58.29 -7.95 42.56
C LYS A 38 -57.39 -7.00 41.78
N VAL A 39 -57.17 -5.77 42.25
CA VAL A 39 -56.25 -4.82 41.63
C VAL A 39 -54.80 -5.30 41.71
N ASP A 40 -54.39 -5.86 42.85
CA ASP A 40 -53.07 -6.48 43.00
C ASP A 40 -52.93 -7.76 42.14
N GLU A 41 -54.04 -8.43 41.81
CA GLU A 41 -54.08 -9.61 40.93
C GLU A 41 -54.11 -9.24 39.43
N PHE A 42 -54.68 -8.09 39.05
CA PHE A 42 -54.88 -7.68 37.64
C PHE A 42 -53.81 -6.73 37.09
N VAL A 43 -53.01 -6.10 37.95
CA VAL A 43 -51.83 -5.35 37.53
C VAL A 43 -50.61 -6.05 38.12
N PRO A 44 -50.05 -7.04 37.39
CA PRO A 44 -48.81 -7.65 37.79
C PRO A 44 -47.73 -6.61 37.51
N LYS A 45 -47.40 -5.79 38.52
CA LYS A 45 -46.20 -4.94 38.49
C LYS A 45 -44.97 -5.76 38.08
N THR A 46 -44.95 -7.04 38.45
CA THR A 46 -43.97 -8.04 38.05
C THR A 46 -43.91 -8.27 36.55
N ASP A 47 -45.03 -8.27 35.83
CA ASP A 47 -45.03 -8.49 34.37
C ASP A 47 -44.51 -7.25 33.65
N LEU A 48 -44.89 -6.04 34.11
CA LEU A 48 -44.33 -4.80 33.59
C LEU A 48 -42.83 -4.66 33.89
N GLU A 49 -42.40 -5.03 35.09
CA GLU A 49 -40.98 -5.05 35.48
C GLU A 49 -40.19 -6.09 34.66
N ASN A 50 -40.77 -7.24 34.37
CA ASN A 50 -40.16 -8.27 33.54
C ASN A 50 -40.02 -7.81 32.07
N GLU A 51 -41.06 -7.22 31.49
CA GLU A 51 -41.00 -6.62 30.15
C GLU A 51 -39.95 -5.49 30.09
N HIS A 52 -39.87 -4.66 31.13
CA HIS A 52 -38.84 -3.62 31.21
C HIS A 52 -37.43 -4.23 31.28
N TYR A 53 -37.24 -5.29 32.05
CA TYR A 53 -35.97 -6.01 32.12
C TYR A 53 -35.58 -6.62 30.77
N LEU A 54 -36.51 -7.29 30.07
CA LEU A 54 -36.28 -7.85 28.74
C LEU A 54 -35.92 -6.76 27.73
N PHE A 55 -36.57 -5.60 27.80
CA PHE A 55 -36.26 -4.47 26.94
C PHE A 55 -34.85 -3.92 27.19
N GLU A 56 -34.46 -3.72 28.44
CA GLU A 56 -33.11 -3.25 28.78
C GLU A 56 -32.03 -4.29 28.42
N ALA A 57 -32.33 -5.60 28.58
CA ALA A 57 -31.45 -6.67 28.14
C ALA A 57 -31.26 -6.66 26.61
N ALA A 58 -32.34 -6.58 25.83
CA ALA A 58 -32.28 -6.50 24.37
C ALA A 58 -31.53 -5.25 23.91
N ARG A 59 -31.69 -4.13 24.62
CA ARG A 59 -30.98 -2.87 24.33
C ARG A 59 -29.49 -2.97 24.64
N ALA A 60 -29.11 -3.66 25.72
CA ALA A 60 -27.71 -3.93 26.05
C ALA A 60 -27.07 -4.86 25.00
N GLU A 61 -27.79 -5.90 24.58
CA GLU A 61 -27.36 -6.83 23.53
C GLU A 61 -27.16 -6.11 22.19
N LEU A 62 -28.14 -5.30 21.76
CA LEU A 62 -28.02 -4.46 20.56
C LEU A 62 -26.79 -3.53 20.62
N ARG A 63 -26.51 -2.93 21.79
CA ARG A 63 -25.33 -2.07 21.94
C ARG A 63 -24.04 -2.86 21.79
N VAL A 64 -23.97 -4.07 22.35
CA VAL A 64 -22.80 -4.96 22.22
C VAL A 64 -22.62 -5.36 20.76
N GLU A 65 -23.70 -5.76 20.08
CA GLU A 65 -23.66 -6.16 18.67
C GLU A 65 -23.24 -5.01 17.75
N ILE A 66 -23.78 -3.81 17.95
CA ILE A 66 -23.38 -2.61 17.19
C ILE A 66 -21.90 -2.31 17.41
N ASN A 67 -21.42 -2.35 18.65
CA ASN A 67 -20.01 -2.08 18.94
C ASN A 67 -19.10 -3.15 18.31
N SER A 68 -19.45 -4.43 18.45
CA SER A 68 -18.70 -5.53 17.84
C SER A 68 -18.66 -5.43 16.31
N SER A 69 -19.80 -5.10 15.67
CA SER A 69 -19.87 -4.87 14.23
C SER A 69 -18.98 -3.70 13.80
N ARG A 70 -19.03 -2.57 14.53
CA ARG A 70 -18.19 -1.41 14.25
C ARG A 70 -16.70 -1.74 14.39
N ASP A 71 -16.32 -2.44 15.45
CA ASP A 71 -14.93 -2.84 15.66
C ASP A 71 -14.45 -3.78 14.55
N SER A 72 -15.28 -4.74 14.15
CA SER A 72 -14.99 -5.63 13.02
C SER A 72 -14.77 -4.85 11.72
N HIS A 73 -15.65 -3.90 11.40
CA HIS A 73 -15.52 -3.06 10.20
C HIS A 73 -14.27 -2.16 10.25
N LEU A 74 -13.95 -1.60 11.42
CA LEU A 74 -12.73 -0.82 11.61
C LEU A 74 -11.47 -1.69 11.42
N HIS A 75 -11.47 -2.91 11.95
CA HIS A 75 -10.37 -3.84 11.75
C HIS A 75 -10.19 -4.20 10.27
N GLU A 76 -11.28 -4.45 9.55
CA GLU A 76 -11.23 -4.72 8.11
C GLU A 76 -10.67 -3.52 7.33
N LEU A 77 -11.13 -2.30 7.63
CA LEU A 77 -10.62 -1.07 7.02
C LEU A 77 -9.14 -0.85 7.31
N ILE A 78 -8.70 -1.05 8.55
CA ILE A 78 -7.29 -0.92 8.94
C ILE A 78 -6.44 -1.96 8.21
N ASN A 79 -6.91 -3.20 8.10
CA ASN A 79 -6.21 -4.25 7.36
C ASN A 79 -6.12 -3.91 5.86
N GLY A 80 -7.20 -3.41 5.27
CA GLY A 80 -7.22 -2.95 3.88
C GLY A 80 -6.24 -1.79 3.63
N LEU A 81 -6.19 -0.81 4.54
CA LEU A 81 -5.22 0.30 4.48
C LEU A 81 -3.78 -0.19 4.58
N ASN A 82 -3.48 -1.10 5.53
CA ASN A 82 -2.14 -1.67 5.68
C ASN A 82 -1.72 -2.45 4.43
N PHE A 83 -2.64 -3.21 3.83
CA PHE A 83 -2.41 -3.91 2.58
C PHE A 83 -2.08 -2.94 1.44
N LEU A 84 -2.91 -1.91 1.24
CA LEU A 84 -2.72 -0.92 0.21
C LEU A 84 -1.40 -0.14 0.37
N GLN A 85 -1.04 0.19 1.62
CA GLN A 85 0.23 0.86 1.92
C GLN A 85 1.43 -0.04 1.61
N ARG A 86 1.35 -1.33 1.94
CA ARG A 86 2.40 -2.30 1.61
C ARG A 86 2.56 -2.44 0.10
N ASP A 87 1.46 -2.58 -0.63
CA ASP A 87 1.47 -2.74 -2.09
C ASP A 87 2.00 -1.47 -2.78
N SER A 88 1.58 -0.29 -2.32
CA SER A 88 2.12 0.99 -2.78
C SER A 88 3.65 1.07 -2.58
N ASN A 89 4.14 0.67 -1.41
CA ASN A 89 5.57 0.64 -1.12
C ASN A 89 6.32 -0.37 -1.99
N LEU A 90 5.74 -1.53 -2.24
CA LEU A 90 6.31 -2.55 -3.12
C LEU A 90 6.48 -2.00 -4.54
N VAL A 91 5.40 -1.44 -5.11
CA VAL A 91 5.42 -0.84 -6.45
C VAL A 91 6.43 0.31 -6.53
N HIS A 92 6.47 1.17 -5.52
CA HIS A 92 7.44 2.26 -5.45
C HIS A 92 8.90 1.75 -5.46
N ASN A 93 9.18 0.72 -4.66
CA ASN A 93 10.51 0.12 -4.58
C ASN A 93 10.91 -0.56 -5.90
N GLU A 94 10.01 -1.32 -6.51
CA GLU A 94 10.25 -1.93 -7.82
C GLU A 94 10.53 -0.88 -8.89
N LEU A 95 9.70 0.17 -8.95
CA LEU A 95 9.89 1.26 -9.91
C LEU A 95 11.25 1.95 -9.71
N ASN A 96 11.63 2.23 -8.46
CA ASN A 96 12.93 2.81 -8.15
C ASN A 96 14.09 1.89 -8.56
N GLN A 97 13.99 0.58 -8.31
CA GLN A 97 14.99 -0.39 -8.74
C GLN A 97 15.11 -0.42 -10.27
N HIS A 98 13.99 -0.43 -10.99
CA HIS A 98 13.96 -0.37 -12.45
C HIS A 98 14.58 0.93 -12.97
N TYR A 99 14.26 2.07 -12.34
CA TYR A 99 14.82 3.36 -12.68
C TYR A 99 16.35 3.40 -12.49
N ILE A 100 16.85 2.97 -11.33
CA ILE A 100 18.29 2.90 -11.04
C ILE A 100 18.99 1.96 -12.03
N LYS A 101 18.43 0.78 -12.28
CA LYS A 101 18.97 -0.19 -13.23
C LYS A 101 19.03 0.41 -14.65
N SER A 102 17.98 1.09 -15.09
CA SER A 102 17.94 1.76 -16.40
C SER A 102 18.98 2.86 -16.50
N LYS A 103 19.06 3.74 -15.49
CA LYS A 103 20.08 4.80 -15.39
C LYS A 103 21.49 4.22 -15.48
N ASN A 104 21.78 3.17 -14.72
CA ASN A 104 23.10 2.52 -14.74
C ASN A 104 23.41 1.89 -16.10
N LYS A 105 22.43 1.25 -16.75
CA LYS A 105 22.60 0.74 -18.12
C LYS A 105 22.95 1.85 -19.11
N VAL A 106 22.28 3.00 -19.05
CA VAL A 106 22.58 4.14 -19.92
C VAL A 106 24.01 4.62 -19.69
N VAL A 107 24.44 4.76 -18.44
CA VAL A 107 25.82 5.17 -18.11
C VAL A 107 26.86 4.18 -18.66
N ILE A 108 26.62 2.88 -18.49
CA ILE A 108 27.50 1.83 -19.01
C ILE A 108 27.57 1.90 -20.54
N LEU A 109 26.43 2.01 -21.22
CA LEU A 109 26.37 2.11 -22.68
C LEU A 109 27.16 3.33 -23.19
N VAL A 110 26.94 4.50 -22.60
CA VAL A 110 27.67 5.72 -22.97
C VAL A 110 29.18 5.56 -22.77
N ASN A 111 29.60 4.95 -21.66
CA ASN A 111 31.01 4.70 -21.40
C ASN A 111 31.61 3.69 -22.39
N ASN A 112 30.89 2.63 -22.73
CA ASN A 112 31.30 1.66 -23.74
C ASN A 112 31.46 2.33 -25.11
N TYR A 113 30.48 3.13 -25.54
CA TYR A 113 30.57 3.89 -26.80
C TYR A 113 31.79 4.82 -26.82
N LYS A 114 32.06 5.53 -25.72
CA LYS A 114 33.26 6.38 -25.62
C LYS A 114 34.55 5.56 -25.71
N ASN A 115 34.60 4.42 -25.04
CA ASN A 115 35.77 3.54 -25.04
C ASN A 115 36.00 2.93 -26.44
N GLU A 116 34.96 2.38 -27.07
CA GLU A 116 35.00 1.84 -28.44
C GLU A 116 35.48 2.91 -29.43
N ASN A 117 34.93 4.12 -29.37
CA ASN A 117 35.37 5.21 -30.22
C ASN A 117 36.85 5.59 -29.96
N SER A 118 37.29 5.59 -28.69
CA SER A 118 38.69 5.82 -28.36
C SER A 118 39.62 4.72 -28.91
N LEU A 119 39.18 3.46 -28.85
CA LEU A 119 39.92 2.32 -29.41
C LEU A 119 40.03 2.43 -30.92
N LEU A 120 38.93 2.72 -31.63
CA LEU A 120 38.92 2.95 -33.07
C LEU A 120 39.86 4.10 -33.45
N GLN A 121 39.82 5.22 -32.71
CA GLN A 121 40.75 6.32 -32.94
C GLN A 121 42.21 5.93 -32.74
N LYS A 122 42.52 5.12 -31.73
CA LYS A 122 43.88 4.60 -31.50
C LYS A 122 44.31 3.67 -32.63
N GLU A 123 43.43 2.80 -33.11
CA GLU A 123 43.70 1.90 -34.23
C GLU A 123 44.02 2.69 -35.50
N ILE A 124 43.18 3.67 -35.85
CA ILE A 124 43.42 4.57 -36.99
C ILE A 124 44.77 5.29 -36.84
N LYS A 125 45.09 5.80 -35.65
CA LYS A 125 46.40 6.45 -35.40
C LYS A 125 47.56 5.48 -35.59
N ASN A 126 47.44 4.25 -35.11
CA ASN A 126 48.47 3.23 -35.29
C ASN A 126 48.66 2.87 -36.76
N LEU A 127 47.57 2.74 -37.53
CA LEU A 127 47.63 2.52 -38.98
C LEU A 127 48.33 3.68 -39.71
N ILE A 128 48.01 4.93 -39.34
CA ILE A 128 48.68 6.11 -39.90
C ILE A 128 50.19 6.06 -39.60
N LEU A 129 50.58 5.75 -38.36
CA LEU A 129 51.98 5.65 -37.97
C LEU A 129 52.70 4.51 -38.71
N ASP A 130 52.09 3.33 -38.79
CA ASP A 130 52.66 2.19 -39.50
C ASP A 130 52.86 2.51 -40.99
N LEU A 131 51.86 3.09 -41.66
CA LEU A 131 51.97 3.55 -43.03
C LEU A 131 53.08 4.59 -43.21
N ALA A 132 53.17 5.58 -42.30
CA ALA A 132 54.22 6.59 -42.34
C ALA A 132 55.62 5.97 -42.21
N THR A 133 55.80 5.02 -41.29
CA THR A 133 57.09 4.31 -41.10
C THR A 133 57.43 3.42 -42.30
N LYS A 134 56.44 2.77 -42.91
CA LYS A 134 56.60 1.96 -44.12
C LYS A 134 56.98 2.81 -45.33
N ILE A 135 56.36 3.98 -45.50
CA ILE A 135 56.74 4.94 -46.55
C ILE A 135 58.18 5.42 -46.34
N ASN A 136 58.52 5.84 -45.11
CA ASN A 136 59.85 6.34 -44.79
C ASN A 136 60.94 5.28 -45.00
N SER A 137 60.73 4.06 -44.53
CA SER A 137 61.67 2.95 -44.74
C SER A 137 61.82 2.60 -46.23
N LYS A 138 60.74 2.56 -47.00
CA LYS A 138 60.80 2.33 -48.45
C LYS A 138 61.57 3.43 -49.17
N LEU A 139 61.30 4.70 -48.85
CA LEU A 139 61.98 5.86 -49.44
C LEU A 139 63.47 5.85 -49.13
N ILE A 140 63.86 5.63 -47.86
CA ILE A 140 65.27 5.55 -47.45
C ILE A 140 65.95 4.35 -48.13
N SER A 141 65.27 3.21 -48.23
CA SER A 141 65.81 2.02 -48.89
C SER A 141 66.04 2.26 -50.38
N GLU A 142 65.08 2.86 -51.09
CA GLU A 142 65.22 3.22 -52.51
C GLU A 142 66.33 4.25 -52.72
N PHE A 143 66.42 5.26 -51.85
CA PHE A 143 67.50 6.24 -51.90
C PHE A 143 68.88 5.60 -51.70
N LYS A 144 69.02 4.73 -50.69
CA LYS A 144 70.27 4.01 -50.41
C LYS A 144 70.64 3.07 -51.56
N PHE A 145 69.67 2.35 -52.13
CA PHE A 145 69.88 1.50 -53.29
C PHE A 145 70.36 2.30 -54.50
N ASN A 146 69.70 3.42 -54.81
CA ASN A 146 70.09 4.30 -55.90
C ASN A 146 71.50 4.87 -55.67
N ALA A 147 71.80 5.38 -54.48
CA ALA A 147 73.13 5.89 -54.14
C ALA A 147 74.23 4.84 -54.33
N GLU A 148 73.98 3.61 -53.89
CA GLU A 148 74.91 2.49 -54.05
C GLU A 148 75.08 2.13 -55.53
N SER A 149 74.00 2.12 -56.31
CA SER A 149 74.07 1.89 -57.76
C SER A 149 74.92 2.94 -58.48
N LEU A 150 74.78 4.23 -58.09
CA LEU A 150 75.61 5.31 -58.59
C LEU A 150 77.07 5.09 -58.19
N ARG A 151 77.33 4.70 -56.94
CA ARG A 151 78.68 4.39 -56.44
C ARG A 151 79.37 3.30 -57.27
N TRP A 152 78.66 2.22 -57.59
CA TRP A 152 79.18 1.15 -58.45
C TRP A 152 79.42 1.63 -59.89
N ALA A 153 78.58 2.50 -60.43
CA ALA A 153 78.78 3.07 -61.76
C ALA A 153 80.01 4.01 -61.81
N PHE A 154 80.18 4.87 -60.79
CA PHE A 154 81.30 5.79 -60.69
C PHE A 154 82.64 5.07 -60.49
N THR A 155 82.71 4.11 -59.57
CA THR A 155 83.93 3.31 -59.36
C THR A 155 84.35 2.58 -60.64
N ARG A 156 83.39 1.96 -61.34
CA ARG A 156 83.65 1.33 -62.65
C ARG A 156 84.19 2.33 -63.67
N ARG A 157 83.54 3.48 -63.84
CA ARG A 157 83.97 4.53 -64.79
C ARG A 157 85.33 5.14 -64.43
N GLY A 158 85.59 5.37 -63.15
CA GLY A 158 86.87 5.89 -62.67
C GLY A 158 88.03 4.93 -62.90
N ILE A 159 87.83 3.62 -62.68
CA ILE A 159 88.84 2.60 -63.03
C ILE A 159 89.15 2.65 -64.53
N PHE A 160 88.13 2.71 -65.39
CA PHE A 160 88.34 2.85 -66.83
C PHE A 160 89.08 4.13 -67.20
N SER A 161 88.79 5.27 -66.58
CA SER A 161 89.52 6.52 -66.88
C SER A 161 90.99 6.44 -66.44
N ILE A 162 91.28 5.85 -65.28
CA ILE A 162 92.65 5.65 -64.81
C ILE A 162 93.43 4.73 -65.77
N LEU A 163 92.81 3.64 -66.22
CA LEU A 163 93.42 2.74 -67.21
C LEU A 163 93.70 3.45 -68.54
N LEU A 164 92.78 4.30 -69.01
CA LEU A 164 92.99 5.09 -70.23
C LEU A 164 94.15 6.07 -70.08
N VAL A 165 94.23 6.78 -68.95
CA VAL A 165 95.33 7.73 -68.66
C VAL A 165 96.67 7.03 -68.48
N ALA A 166 96.69 5.79 -67.98
CA ALA A 166 97.93 5.01 -67.81
C ALA A 166 98.48 4.44 -69.14
N VAL A 167 97.64 4.33 -70.18
CA VAL A 167 98.01 3.79 -71.51
C VAL A 167 98.36 4.90 -72.51
N SER A 168 97.95 6.15 -72.25
CA SER A 168 98.34 7.37 -72.98
C SER A 168 99.66 7.94 -72.49
#